data_AF-A0A7W0YTG5-F1
#
_entry.id   AF-A0A7W0YTG5-F1
#
_cell.length_a   1.000
_cell.length_b   1.000
_cell.length_c   1.000
_cell.angle_alpha   90.00
_cell.angle_beta   90.00
_cell.angle_gamma   90.00
#
_symmetry.space_group_name_H-M   'P 1'
#
loop_
_entity.id
_entity.type
_entity.pdbx_description
1 polymer ?
#
loop_
_entity_poly.entity_id
_entity_poly.type
_entity_poly.pdbx_seq_one_letter_code
_entity_poly.pdbx_strand_id
1 'polypeptide(L)'
;MKETNTAQQAVPTNGAWWVFAAFGLLFIIYGIYAFTLPYYQIEQLLRAWGLPPKSNTAATLAADFRGLGLLSVLLGILTVGIAYGGFRRGQGWAWYTFLSFPAFFLLAIPFTEAGLMWSPFLIASIVGLWVPYHFFFRRP
;
A
#
# COMPACT_ATOMS: atom_id res chain seq x y z
N MET A 1 2.54 6.92 -43.96
CA MET A 1 3.12 6.30 -42.76
C MET A 1 2.04 5.43 -42.13
N LYS A 2 2.22 4.10 -42.13
CA LYS A 2 1.31 3.19 -41.41
C LYS A 2 1.77 3.17 -39.96
N GLU A 3 1.00 3.79 -39.08
CA GLU A 3 1.11 3.55 -37.65
C GLU A 3 0.81 2.07 -37.43
N THR A 4 1.88 1.29 -37.24
CA THR A 4 1.79 -0.07 -36.74
C THR A 4 1.35 0.05 -35.30
N ASN A 5 0.04 0.14 -35.13
CA ASN A 5 -0.65 0.05 -33.85
C ASN A 5 -0.47 -1.38 -33.37
N THR A 6 0.72 -1.65 -32.83
CA THR A 6 1.11 -2.93 -32.28
C THR A 6 0.35 -3.02 -30.96
N ALA A 7 -0.93 -3.37 -31.03
CA ALA A 7 -1.77 -3.60 -29.88
C ALA A 7 -1.03 -4.62 -29.01
N GLN A 8 -0.43 -4.13 -27.92
CA GLN A 8 0.41 -4.87 -27.00
C GLN A 8 -0.44 -6.05 -26.51
N GLN A 9 -0.21 -7.25 -27.05
CA GLN A 9 -0.97 -8.43 -26.70
C GLN A 9 -0.77 -8.69 -25.21
N ALA A 10 -1.82 -8.36 -24.45
CA ALA A 10 -1.96 -8.60 -23.03
C ALA A 10 -1.79 -10.10 -22.77
N VAL A 11 -0.63 -10.49 -22.27
CA VAL A 11 -0.43 -11.85 -21.77
C VAL A 11 -0.97 -11.86 -20.35
N PRO A 12 -1.93 -12.75 -20.02
CA PRO A 12 -2.46 -12.84 -18.67
C PRO A 12 -1.33 -13.18 -17.70
N THR A 13 -1.13 -12.33 -16.70
CA THR A 13 -0.21 -12.57 -15.59
C THR A 13 -0.84 -13.59 -14.65
N ASN A 14 -0.77 -14.87 -15.03
CA ASN A 14 -1.31 -15.97 -14.24
C ASN A 14 -0.62 -16.00 -12.87
N GLY A 15 -1.29 -15.46 -11.85
CA GLY A 15 -0.82 -15.48 -10.47
C GLY A 15 -0.46 -14.11 -9.91
N ALA A 16 0.51 -13.37 -10.46
CA ALA A 16 1.11 -12.22 -9.77
C ALA A 16 0.12 -11.14 -9.26
N TRP A 17 -1.05 -10.98 -9.87
CA TRP A 17 -2.08 -10.04 -9.42
C TRP A 17 -2.63 -10.33 -8.01
N TRP A 18 -2.63 -11.59 -7.56
CA TRP A 18 -3.19 -11.95 -6.23
C TRP A 18 -2.35 -11.39 -5.09
N VAL A 19 -1.03 -11.20 -5.28
CA VAL A 19 -0.13 -10.65 -4.27
C VAL A 19 -0.51 -9.20 -3.97
N PHE A 20 -0.69 -8.39 -5.01
CA PHE A 20 -1.12 -7.00 -4.86
C PHE A 20 -2.57 -6.88 -4.36
N ALA A 21 -3.46 -7.78 -4.79
CA ALA A 21 -4.81 -7.83 -4.26
C ALA A 21 -4.81 -8.15 -2.75
N ALA A 22 -4.03 -9.14 -2.31
CA ALA A 22 -3.88 -9.47 -0.90
C ALA A 22 -3.28 -8.30 -0.10
N PHE A 23 -2.28 -7.62 -0.65
CA PHE A 23 -1.69 -6.43 -0.05
C PHE A 23 -2.72 -5.30 0.11
N GLY A 24 -3.53 -5.06 -0.92
CA GLY A 24 -4.62 -4.08 -0.87
C GLY A 24 -5.68 -4.43 0.18
N LEU A 25 -6.04 -5.71 0.30
CA LEU A 25 -6.96 -6.19 1.34
C LEU A 25 -6.39 -5.99 2.75
N LEU A 26 -5.10 -6.28 2.96
CA LEU A 26 -4.45 -6.01 4.24
C LEU A 26 -4.48 -4.52 4.59
N PHE A 27 -4.28 -3.64 3.60
CA PHE A 27 -4.41 -2.19 3.78
C PHE A 27 -5.82 -1.76 4.16
N ILE A 28 -6.85 -2.37 3.56
CA ILE A 28 -8.24 -2.11 3.94
C ILE A 28 -8.50 -2.54 5.38
N ILE A 29 -8.10 -3.77 5.75
CA ILE A 29 -8.30 -4.31 7.10
C ILE A 29 -7.58 -3.44 8.13
N TYR A 30 -6.30 -3.13 7.90
CA TYR A 30 -5.50 -2.25 8.74
C TYR A 30 -6.12 -0.85 8.83
N GLY A 31 -6.56 -0.29 7.71
CA GLY A 31 -7.17 1.03 7.66
C GLY A 31 -8.47 1.11 8.45
N ILE A 32 -9.33 0.10 8.35
CA ILE A 32 -10.55 0.00 9.16
C ILE A 32 -10.21 -0.12 10.64
N TYR A 33 -9.23 -0.95 10.99
CA TYR A 33 -8.76 -1.10 12.36
C TYR A 33 -8.25 0.23 12.93
N ALA A 34 -7.35 0.93 12.21
CA ALA A 34 -6.82 2.22 12.62
C ALA A 34 -7.90 3.31 12.72
N PHE A 35 -8.87 3.31 11.80
CA PHE A 35 -10.00 4.24 11.81
C PHE A 35 -10.95 4.01 12.99
N THR A 36 -11.17 2.75 13.37
CA THR A 36 -12.09 2.36 14.44
C THR A 36 -11.41 2.23 15.80
N LEU A 37 -10.10 2.48 15.88
CA LEU A 37 -9.31 2.31 17.08
C LEU A 37 -9.88 3.16 18.23
N PRO A 38 -10.35 2.53 19.33
CA PRO A 38 -10.91 3.26 20.45
C PRO A 38 -9.86 4.13 21.14
N TYR A 39 -10.27 5.31 21.58
CA TYR A 39 -9.39 6.27 22.26
C TYR A 39 -8.65 5.67 23.47
N TYR A 40 -9.32 4.82 24.26
CA TYR A 40 -8.68 4.18 25.42
C TYR A 40 -7.53 3.23 25.05
N GLN A 41 -7.57 2.59 23.86
CA GLN A 41 -6.48 1.71 23.41
C GLN A 41 -5.24 2.52 23.03
N ILE A 42 -5.44 3.72 22.49
CA ILE A 42 -4.35 4.66 22.19
C ILE A 42 -3.67 5.12 23.48
N GLU A 43 -4.45 5.42 24.53
CA GLU A 43 -3.88 5.73 25.85
C GLU A 43 -3.09 4.56 26.45
N GLN A 44 -3.59 3.32 26.28
CA GLN A 44 -2.87 2.12 26.72
C GLN A 44 -1.55 1.93 25.96
N LEU A 45 -1.53 2.16 24.65
CA LEU A 45 -0.32 2.14 23.81
C LEU A 45 0.70 3.20 24.26
N LEU A 46 0.26 4.43 24.49
CA LEU A 46 1.12 5.51 24.99
C LEU A 46 1.74 5.15 26.34
N ARG A 47 0.93 4.62 27.27
CA ARG A 47 1.42 4.15 28.58
C ARG A 47 2.41 3.00 28.45
N ALA A 48 2.14 2.04 27.55
CA ALA A 48 3.04 0.92 27.28
C ALA A 48 4.40 1.38 26.73
N TRP A 49 4.44 2.51 26.01
CA TRP A 49 5.66 3.15 25.54
C TRP A 49 6.30 4.11 26.57
N GLY A 50 5.79 4.16 27.80
CA GLY A 50 6.30 5.04 28.85
C GLY A 50 6.04 6.54 28.59
N LEU A 51 5.17 6.87 27.63
CA LEU A 51 4.81 8.25 27.31
C LEU A 51 3.64 8.69 28.19
N PRO A 52 3.81 9.72 29.04
CA PRO A 52 2.70 10.21 29.84
C PRO A 52 1.63 10.80 28.92
N PRO A 53 0.35 10.42 29.07
CA PRO A 53 -0.73 11.00 28.29
C PRO A 53 -0.91 12.45 28.72
N LYS A 54 -0.28 13.39 28.02
CA LYS A 54 -0.64 14.80 28.12
C LYS A 54 -2.06 14.94 27.58
N SER A 55 -2.85 15.85 28.18
CA SER A 55 -4.30 15.96 27.95
C SER A 55 -4.74 16.08 26.48
N ASN A 56 -3.83 16.45 25.57
CA ASN A 56 -4.13 16.60 24.15
C ASN A 56 -3.42 15.58 23.25
N THR A 57 -2.40 14.86 23.73
CA THR A 57 -1.58 13.97 22.87
C THR A 57 -2.39 12.78 22.37
N ALA A 58 -3.19 12.16 23.22
CA ALA A 58 -4.02 11.02 22.81
C ALA A 58 -5.13 11.44 21.82
N ALA A 59 -5.67 12.66 21.94
CA ALA A 59 -6.69 13.17 21.02
C ALA A 59 -6.10 13.48 19.64
N THR A 60 -4.93 14.14 19.59
CA THR A 60 -4.20 14.37 18.34
C THR A 60 -3.82 13.05 17.68
N LEU A 61 -3.26 12.11 18.44
CA LEU A 61 -2.84 10.82 17.90
C LEU A 61 -4.03 10.00 17.38
N ALA A 62 -5.19 10.06 18.06
CA ALA A 62 -6.42 9.44 17.57
C ALA A 62 -6.92 10.05 16.25
N ALA A 63 -6.79 11.36 16.07
CA ALA A 63 -7.10 12.02 14.80
C ALA A 63 -6.14 11.56 13.70
N ASP A 64 -4.85 11.46 14.00
CA ASP A 64 -3.83 10.98 13.05
C ASP A 64 -4.09 9.52 12.65
N PHE A 65 -4.39 8.63 13.60
CA PHE A 65 -4.75 7.24 13.33
C PHE A 65 -5.99 7.12 12.44
N ARG A 66 -7.01 7.97 12.65
CA ARG A 66 -8.20 7.99 11.80
C ARG A 66 -7.90 8.51 10.39
N GLY A 67 -7.11 9.58 10.28
CA GLY A 67 -6.68 10.10 8.98
C GLY A 67 -5.87 9.07 8.19
N LEU A 68 -4.89 8.45 8.84
CA LEU A 68 -4.09 7.36 8.27
C LEU A 68 -4.94 6.13 7.94
N GLY A 69 -5.91 5.81 8.80
CA GLY A 69 -6.84 4.71 8.60
C GLY A 69 -7.67 4.88 7.33
N LEU A 70 -8.30 6.05 7.17
CA LEU A 70 -9.07 6.38 5.97
C LEU A 70 -8.20 6.36 4.71
N LEU A 71 -7.01 6.97 4.76
CA LEU A 71 -6.07 6.96 3.65
C LEU A 71 -5.67 5.51 3.27
N SER A 72 -5.42 4.66 4.26
CA SER A 72 -5.08 3.25 4.05
C SER A 72 -6.22 2.47 3.41
N VAL A 73 -7.48 2.72 3.80
CA VAL A 73 -8.65 2.11 3.15
C VAL A 73 -8.75 2.53 1.68
N LEU A 74 -8.61 3.83 1.39
CA LEU A 74 -8.69 4.34 0.03
C LEU A 74 -7.57 3.77 -0.86
N LEU A 75 -6.33 3.76 -0.35
CA LEU A 75 -5.19 3.14 -1.01
C LEU A 75 -5.44 1.65 -1.25
N GLY A 76 -5.93 0.93 -0.24
CA GLY A 76 -6.23 -0.49 -0.36
C GLY A 76 -7.29 -0.81 -1.42
N ILE A 77 -8.39 -0.05 -1.48
CA ILE A 77 -9.43 -0.17 -2.51
C ILE A 77 -8.84 0.08 -3.90
N LEU A 78 -8.05 1.15 -4.06
CA LEU A 78 -7.38 1.46 -5.31
C LEU A 78 -6.43 0.34 -5.73
N THR A 79 -5.65 -0.21 -4.78
CA THR A 79 -4.73 -1.34 -4.99
C THR A 79 -5.47 -2.54 -5.55
N VAL A 80 -6.57 -2.94 -4.90
CA VAL A 80 -7.40 -4.08 -5.32
C VAL A 80 -8.00 -3.82 -6.70
N GLY A 81 -8.52 -2.62 -6.94
CA GLY A 81 -9.10 -2.23 -8.23
C GLY A 81 -8.10 -2.30 -9.38
N ILE A 82 -6.88 -1.77 -9.18
CA ILE A 82 -5.80 -1.82 -10.19
C ILE A 82 -5.30 -3.26 -10.38
N ALA A 83 -5.13 -4.02 -9.29
CA ALA A 83 -4.67 -5.40 -9.34
C ALA A 83 -5.65 -6.29 -10.12
N TYR A 84 -6.94 -6.22 -9.78
CA TYR A 84 -7.97 -7.03 -10.43
C TYR A 84 -8.30 -6.55 -11.86
N GLY A 85 -8.28 -5.24 -12.09
CA GLY A 85 -8.63 -4.63 -13.38
C GLY A 85 -7.47 -4.59 -14.36
N GLY A 86 -6.51 -3.70 -14.14
CA GLY A 86 -5.42 -3.44 -15.08
C GLY A 86 -4.35 -4.52 -15.08
N PHE A 87 -3.93 -4.95 -13.89
CA PHE A 87 -2.78 -5.85 -13.75
C PHE A 87 -3.09 -7.29 -14.19
N ARG A 88 -4.28 -7.81 -13.84
CA ARG A 88 -4.79 -9.11 -14.32
C ARG A 88 -4.88 -9.15 -15.85
N ARG A 89 -5.21 -8.02 -16.48
CA ARG A 89 -5.28 -7.85 -17.94
C ARG A 89 -3.91 -7.60 -18.58
N GLY A 90 -2.80 -7.71 -17.85
CA GLY A 90 -1.46 -7.51 -18.41
C GLY A 90 -1.23 -6.09 -18.96
N GLN A 91 -1.91 -5.08 -18.42
CA GLN A 91 -1.73 -3.70 -18.86
C GLN A 91 -0.49 -3.07 -18.21
N GLY A 92 0.48 -2.63 -19.02
CA GLY A 92 1.76 -2.11 -18.52
C GLY A 92 1.63 -0.89 -17.60
N TRP A 93 0.63 -0.02 -17.83
CA TRP A 93 0.36 1.13 -16.95
C TRP A 93 0.04 0.72 -15.51
N ALA A 94 -0.57 -0.45 -15.31
CA ALA A 94 -0.90 -0.95 -13.97
C ALA A 94 0.35 -1.36 -13.18
N TRP A 95 1.45 -1.72 -13.84
CA TRP A 95 2.72 -1.94 -13.14
C TRP A 95 3.32 -0.63 -12.64
N TYR A 96 3.27 0.43 -13.46
CA TYR A 96 3.78 1.75 -13.08
C TYR A 96 2.99 2.38 -11.93
N THR A 97 1.68 2.15 -11.84
CA THR A 97 0.91 2.63 -10.68
C THR A 97 1.33 1.96 -9.39
N PHE A 98 1.80 0.70 -9.42
CA PHE A 98 2.34 0.04 -8.23
C PHE A 98 3.71 0.58 -7.78
N LEU A 99 4.44 1.34 -8.60
CA LEU A 99 5.63 2.07 -8.15
C LEU A 99 5.31 3.15 -7.09
N SER A 100 4.05 3.57 -6.99
CA SER A 100 3.61 4.50 -5.95
C SER A 100 3.80 3.92 -4.54
N PHE A 101 3.73 2.59 -4.35
CA PHE A 101 3.91 1.96 -3.03
C PHE A 101 5.32 2.13 -2.47
N PRO A 102 6.40 1.67 -3.14
CA PRO A 102 7.75 1.89 -2.62
C PRO A 102 8.08 3.38 -2.50
N ALA A 103 7.60 4.24 -3.42
CA ALA A 103 7.78 5.68 -3.30
C ALA A 103 7.09 6.24 -2.05
N PHE A 104 5.85 5.81 -1.77
CA PHE A 104 5.12 6.18 -0.57
C PHE A 104 5.85 5.76 0.70
N PHE A 105 6.33 4.52 0.78
CA PHE A 105 7.06 4.05 1.97
C PHE A 105 8.42 4.74 2.11
N LEU A 106 9.14 4.97 1.02
CA LEU A 106 10.41 5.73 1.05
C LEU A 106 10.21 7.15 1.56
N LEU A 107 9.08 7.79 1.24
CA LEU A 107 8.70 9.09 1.80
C LEU A 107 8.24 8.95 3.25
N ALA A 108 7.42 7.96 3.59
CA ALA A 108 6.89 7.79 4.94
C ALA A 108 7.97 7.47 5.98
N ILE A 109 9.02 6.73 5.62
CA ILE A 109 10.09 6.32 6.54
C ILE A 109 10.77 7.51 7.26
N PRO A 110 11.30 8.54 6.57
CA PRO A 110 11.93 9.67 7.23
C PRO A 110 10.96 10.64 7.93
N PHE A 111 9.68 10.63 7.54
CA PHE A 111 8.67 11.56 8.08
C PHE A 111 7.81 10.95 9.19
N THR A 112 8.05 9.69 9.58
CA THR A 112 7.31 9.03 10.66
C THR A 112 8.26 8.48 11.70
N GLU A 113 7.95 8.70 12.97
CA GLU A 113 8.66 8.10 14.13
C GLU A 113 8.66 6.56 14.06
N ALA A 114 7.71 6.00 13.31
CA ALA A 114 7.59 4.59 13.08
C ALA A 114 8.28 4.11 11.80
N GLY A 115 9.21 4.88 11.22
CA GLY A 115 9.89 4.58 9.96
C GLY A 115 10.35 3.12 9.80
N LEU A 116 10.97 2.55 10.84
CA LEU A 116 11.41 1.16 10.84
C LEU A 116 10.25 0.15 10.71
N MET A 117 9.08 0.44 11.25
CA MET A 117 7.89 -0.41 11.13
C MET A 117 7.39 -0.51 9.68
N TRP A 118 7.67 0.51 8.86
CA TRP A 118 7.29 0.56 7.45
C TRP A 118 8.26 -0.21 6.55
N SER A 119 9.45 -0.56 7.04
CA SER A 119 10.51 -1.22 6.26
C SER A 119 10.11 -2.59 5.69
N PRO A 120 9.42 -3.49 6.44
CA PRO A 120 8.92 -4.74 5.87
C PRO A 120 7.94 -4.53 4.70
N PHE A 121 7.10 -3.48 4.76
CA PHE A 121 6.15 -3.16 3.70
C PHE A 121 6.86 -2.59 2.47
N LEU A 122 7.88 -1.76 2.67
CA LEU A 122 8.75 -1.31 1.58
C LEU A 122 9.39 -2.50 0.86
N ILE A 123 10.04 -3.41 1.62
CA ILE A 123 10.69 -4.61 1.05
C ILE A 123 9.65 -5.47 0.31
N ALA A 124 8.50 -5.74 0.93
CA ALA A 124 7.42 -6.51 0.30
C ALA A 124 6.92 -5.85 -1.00
N SER A 125 6.81 -4.52 -1.04
CA SER A 125 6.40 -3.80 -2.25
C SER A 125 7.44 -3.88 -3.38
N ILE A 126 8.73 -3.79 -3.06
CA ILE A 126 9.83 -3.93 -4.03
C ILE A 126 9.87 -5.36 -4.58
N VAL A 127 9.82 -6.37 -3.71
CA VAL A 127 9.79 -7.78 -4.12
C VAL A 127 8.54 -8.07 -4.95
N GLY A 128 7.39 -7.55 -4.50
CA GLY A 128 6.12 -7.66 -5.20
C GLY A 128 6.14 -7.04 -6.60
N LEU A 129 6.90 -5.97 -6.82
CA LEU A 129 7.12 -5.34 -8.13
C LEU A 129 8.16 -6.05 -9.00
N TRP A 130 9.18 -6.65 -8.38
CA TRP A 130 10.27 -7.31 -9.10
C TRP A 130 9.79 -8.60 -9.80
N VAL A 131 8.96 -9.40 -9.14
CA VAL A 131 8.38 -10.63 -9.71
C VAL A 131 7.63 -10.35 -11.04
N PRO A 132 6.64 -9.44 -11.09
CA PRO A 132 5.89 -9.13 -12.31
C PRO A 132 6.72 -8.38 -13.36
N TYR A 133 7.75 -7.63 -12.97
CA TYR A 133 8.59 -6.91 -13.94
C TYR A 133 9.14 -7.83 -15.02
N HIS A 134 9.56 -9.05 -14.64
CA HIS A 134 10.01 -10.06 -15.60
C HIS A 134 8.90 -10.52 -16.55
N PHE A 135 7.64 -10.56 -16.13
CA PHE A 135 6.51 -10.95 -16.99
C PHE A 135 6.06 -9.82 -17.94
N PHE A 136 6.19 -8.57 -17.52
CA PHE A 136 5.78 -7.41 -18.34
C PHE A 136 6.85 -6.97 -19.34
N PHE A 137 8.12 -6.97 -18.93
CA PHE A 137 9.20 -6.31 -19.67
C PHE A 137 10.31 -7.25 -20.15
N ARG A 138 10.52 -8.40 -19.51
CA ARG A 138 11.40 -9.45 -20.07
C ARG A 138 10.60 -10.33 -21.01
N ARG A 139 10.33 -9.83 -22.21
CA ARG A 139 10.13 -10.71 -23.37
C ARG A 139 11.38 -10.66 -24.25
N PRO A 140 11.78 -11.79 -24.86
CA PRO A 140 12.73 -11.80 -25.98
C PRO A 140 12.14 -11.09 -27.21
#